data_AF-A0A816HWT5-F1
#
_entry.id   AF-A0A816HWT5-F1
#
_cell.length_a   1.000
_cell.length_b   1.000
_cell.length_c   1.000
_cell.angle_alpha   90.00
_cell.angle_beta   90.00
_cell.angle_gamma   90.00
#
_symmetry.space_group_name_H-M   'P 1'
#
loop_
_entity.id
_entity.type
_entity.pdbx_description
1 polymer ?
#
loop_
_entity_poly.entity_id
_entity_poly.type
_entity_poly.pdbx_seq_one_letter_code
_entity_poly.pdbx_strand_id
1 'polypeptide(L)'
;MWSSYTCQRSCHSGSCQSFDQKCTQRCNIKRHKCGHKCNLVCYGSEPCPITTCEAIIKVRCPCGSLEKKYSDSNLTSHIEALKIYIENSILARKRQQQQLECDDECHVIQQNKNLTQAFSINLDELRQLPTVYTDFLRDYAKKNLEFIQTIERQLTQLVEETQAVRRLIQFYSFTPMKFHECYLIHQLASFYGLQTQAMDPEPNRKIVVCASYGI
;
A
#
# COMPACT_ATOMS: atom_id res chain seq x y z
N MET A 1 -28.08 32.99 21.95
CA MET A 1 -28.03 31.75 21.16
C MET A 1 -27.00 30.82 21.80
N TRP A 2 -27.42 29.69 22.36
CA TRP A 2 -26.54 28.74 23.04
C TRP A 2 -25.79 27.88 22.02
N SER A 3 -24.46 27.96 21.99
CA SER A 3 -23.64 27.01 21.24
C SER A 3 -23.55 25.71 22.05
N SER A 4 -24.28 24.69 21.60
CA SER A 4 -24.43 23.38 22.26
C SER A 4 -23.11 22.60 22.34
N TYR A 5 -22.63 22.36 23.56
CA TYR A 5 -21.54 21.42 23.85
C TYR A 5 -22.14 20.04 24.12
N THR A 6 -21.93 19.07 23.22
CA THR A 6 -22.34 17.69 23.47
C THR A 6 -21.30 17.00 24.35
N CYS A 7 -21.67 16.66 25.58
CA CYS A 7 -20.82 15.87 26.46
C CYS A 7 -20.57 14.48 25.85
N GLN A 8 -19.30 14.05 25.79
CA GLN A 8 -18.91 12.73 25.25
C GLN A 8 -18.80 11.65 26.35
N ARG A 9 -19.14 11.96 27.60
CA ARG A 9 -19.21 10.97 28.68
C ARG A 9 -20.41 10.05 28.45
N SER A 10 -20.30 8.81 28.94
CA SER A 10 -21.46 7.91 29.02
C SER A 10 -22.59 8.60 29.79
N CYS A 11 -23.83 8.39 29.34
CA CYS A 11 -25.01 8.98 29.96
C CYS A 11 -25.03 8.67 31.45
N HIS A 12 -25.19 9.72 32.25
CA HIS A 12 -25.28 9.61 33.70
C HIS A 12 -26.39 10.54 34.19
N SER A 13 -26.91 10.25 35.38
CA SER A 13 -27.87 11.13 36.05
C SER A 13 -27.12 12.30 36.72
N GLY A 14 -27.68 13.51 36.68
CA GLY A 14 -27.09 14.72 37.30
C GLY A 14 -26.27 15.60 36.32
N SER A 15 -25.66 16.68 36.85
CA SER A 15 -24.89 17.62 36.04
C SER A 15 -23.57 17.01 35.55
N CYS A 16 -23.24 17.21 34.27
CA CYS A 16 -22.01 16.66 33.67
C CYS A 16 -20.70 17.19 34.27
N GLN A 17 -20.75 18.35 34.93
CA GLN A 17 -19.66 18.95 35.70
C GLN A 17 -20.13 19.26 37.12
N SER A 18 -19.28 18.98 38.12
CA SER A 18 -19.38 19.54 39.46
C SER A 18 -18.85 20.98 39.44
N PHE A 19 -19.37 21.85 40.33
CA PHE A 19 -19.10 23.29 40.32
C PHE A 19 -17.60 23.68 40.38
N ASP A 20 -16.73 22.78 40.86
CA ASP A 20 -15.27 22.99 40.95
C ASP A 20 -14.42 22.25 39.91
N GLN A 21 -15.02 21.50 38.96
CA GLN A 21 -14.26 20.73 37.97
C GLN A 21 -14.33 21.30 36.56
N LYS A 22 -13.19 21.79 36.06
CA LYS A 22 -13.02 22.17 34.64
C LYS A 22 -13.14 20.95 33.74
N CYS A 23 -13.82 21.11 32.60
CA CYS A 23 -14.03 20.03 31.65
C CYS A 23 -12.68 19.65 31.00
N THR A 24 -12.26 18.40 31.19
CA THR A 24 -11.02 17.86 30.61
C THR A 24 -11.19 17.27 29.21
N GLN A 25 -12.41 17.35 28.64
CA GLN A 25 -12.70 16.84 27.30
C GLN A 25 -12.01 17.68 26.22
N ARG A 26 -11.81 17.08 25.05
CA ARG A 26 -11.25 17.76 23.89
C ARG A 26 -12.33 18.58 23.19
N CYS A 27 -12.04 19.84 22.89
CA CYS A 27 -12.94 20.71 22.16
C CYS A 27 -13.14 20.20 20.73
N ASN A 28 -14.40 19.92 20.36
CA ASN A 28 -14.79 19.39 19.05
C ASN A 28 -15.26 20.49 18.07
N ILE A 29 -15.13 21.76 18.46
CA ILE A 29 -15.51 22.90 17.62
C ILE A 29 -14.54 23.01 16.45
N LYS A 30 -15.07 23.19 15.24
CA LYS A 30 -14.27 23.41 14.03
C LYS A 30 -13.68 24.82 14.04
N ARG A 31 -12.38 24.92 13.80
CA ARG A 31 -11.67 26.19 13.67
C ARG A 31 -12.17 26.93 12.43
N HIS A 32 -12.41 28.23 12.55
CA HIS A 32 -12.93 29.05 11.45
C HIS A 32 -11.97 29.11 10.24
N LYS A 33 -10.65 29.16 10.48
CA LYS A 33 -9.65 29.33 9.42
C LYS A 33 -9.40 28.07 8.58
N CYS A 34 -9.41 26.88 9.18
CA CYS A 34 -9.02 25.64 8.51
C CYS A 34 -10.06 24.50 8.61
N GLY A 35 -11.14 24.68 9.36
CA GLY A 35 -12.19 23.68 9.50
C GLY A 35 -11.84 22.45 10.36
N HIS A 36 -10.58 22.30 10.79
CA HIS A 36 -10.14 21.23 11.69
C HIS A 36 -10.75 21.37 13.10
N LYS A 37 -10.92 20.25 13.80
CA LYS A 37 -11.35 20.25 15.21
C LYS A 37 -10.31 20.96 16.09
N CYS A 38 -10.76 21.74 17.07
CA CYS A 38 -9.90 22.50 17.96
C CYS A 38 -8.90 21.60 18.71
N ASN A 39 -9.37 20.48 19.28
CA ASN A 39 -8.62 19.49 20.05
C ASN A 39 -7.89 20.02 21.31
N LEU A 40 -8.08 21.29 21.67
CA LEU A 40 -7.64 21.82 22.97
C LEU A 40 -8.54 21.32 24.09
N VAL A 41 -8.08 21.45 25.34
CA VAL A 41 -8.93 21.20 26.51
C VAL A 41 -10.14 22.16 26.45
N CYS A 42 -11.32 21.65 26.79
CA CYS A 42 -12.56 22.41 26.78
C CYS A 42 -12.43 23.68 27.64
N TYR A 43 -12.70 24.83 27.02
CA TYR A 43 -12.68 26.16 27.65
C TYR A 43 -14.09 26.61 28.08
N GLY A 44 -15.04 25.67 28.20
CA GLY A 44 -16.43 25.98 28.53
C GLY A 44 -17.10 26.79 27.41
N SER A 45 -17.86 27.82 27.79
CA SER A 45 -18.65 28.67 26.89
C SER A 45 -17.88 29.80 26.19
N GLU A 46 -16.59 29.96 26.49
CA GLU A 46 -15.76 30.99 25.84
C GLU A 46 -15.58 30.69 24.34
N PRO A 47 -15.15 31.64 23.51
CA PRO A 47 -14.77 31.33 22.13
C PRO A 47 -13.47 30.52 22.07
N CYS A 48 -13.32 29.69 21.02
CA CYS A 48 -12.07 28.97 20.71
C CYS A 48 -10.87 29.94 20.69
N PRO A 49 -9.79 29.68 21.45
CA PRO A 49 -8.59 30.50 21.37
C PRO A 49 -7.97 30.38 19.96
N ILE A 50 -7.46 31.50 19.46
CA ILE A 50 -6.83 31.58 18.13
C ILE A 50 -5.40 31.04 18.26
N THR A 51 -5.24 29.74 18.10
CA THR A 51 -3.91 29.08 18.06
C THR A 51 -3.61 28.55 16.66
N THR A 52 -2.33 28.27 16.40
CA THR A 52 -1.93 27.49 15.23
C THR A 52 -2.59 26.12 15.25
N CYS A 53 -2.92 25.59 14.07
CA CYS A 53 -3.54 24.28 13.95
C CYS A 53 -2.44 23.21 13.82
N GLU A 54 -2.42 22.26 14.75
CA GLU A 54 -1.50 21.11 14.75
C GLU A 54 -2.09 19.89 14.04
N ALA A 55 -3.19 20.05 13.29
CA ALA A 55 -3.77 18.96 12.53
C ALA A 55 -2.78 18.46 11.48
N ILE A 56 -2.59 17.15 11.42
CA ILE A 56 -1.73 16.50 10.42
C ILE A 56 -2.58 16.15 9.21
N ILE A 57 -2.19 16.67 8.05
CA ILE A 57 -2.79 16.39 6.76
C ILE A 57 -1.87 15.45 6.00
N LYS A 58 -2.46 14.41 5.42
CA LYS A 58 -1.78 13.44 4.57
C LYS A 58 -2.01 13.81 3.11
N VAL A 59 -0.94 13.98 2.36
CA VAL A 59 -0.99 14.25 0.92
C VAL A 59 -0.38 13.05 0.19
N ARG A 60 -1.06 12.59 -0.87
CA ARG A 60 -0.60 11.45 -1.68
C ARG A 60 -0.37 11.84 -3.14
N CYS A 61 0.45 11.05 -3.84
CA CYS A 61 0.52 11.11 -5.32
C CYS A 61 -0.80 10.62 -5.94
N PRO A 62 -1.09 10.95 -7.21
CA PRO A 62 -2.19 10.35 -7.98
C PRO A 62 -2.16 8.81 -7.99
N CYS A 63 -0.95 8.24 -7.95
CA CYS A 63 -0.69 6.80 -7.94
C CYS A 63 -0.99 6.07 -6.62
N GLY A 64 -1.17 6.83 -5.53
CA GLY A 64 -1.33 6.33 -4.16
C GLY A 64 -0.07 5.78 -3.47
N SER A 65 1.05 5.59 -4.17
CA SER A 65 2.28 4.98 -3.64
C SER A 65 3.08 5.90 -2.69
N LEU A 66 3.10 7.21 -2.94
CA LEU A 66 3.75 8.19 -2.07
C LEU A 66 2.73 8.84 -1.13
N GLU A 67 3.08 8.94 0.16
CA GLU A 67 2.34 9.70 1.17
C GLU A 67 3.31 10.57 1.99
N LYS A 68 3.01 11.87 2.11
CA LYS A 68 3.71 12.78 3.03
C LYS A 68 2.74 13.38 4.04
N LYS A 69 3.23 13.64 5.25
CA LYS A 69 2.46 14.21 6.37
C LYS A 69 2.93 15.64 6.61
N TYR A 70 2.00 16.57 6.63
CA TYR A 70 2.26 17.98 6.90
C TYR A 70 1.37 18.45 8.06
N SER A 71 1.84 19.37 8.88
CA SER A 71 0.92 20.15 9.72
C SER A 71 0.15 21.14 8.83
N ASP A 72 -1.09 21.44 9.19
CA ASP A 72 -1.98 22.38 8.47
C ASP A 72 -1.34 23.76 8.23
N SER A 73 -0.56 24.25 9.22
CA SER A 73 0.23 25.49 9.09
C SER A 73 1.28 25.42 7.97
N ASN A 74 1.92 24.27 7.81
CA ASN A 74 3.03 24.07 6.87
C ASN A 74 2.53 23.59 5.51
N LEU A 75 1.33 23.02 5.45
CA LEU A 75 0.70 22.67 4.18
C LEU A 75 0.33 23.92 3.40
N THR A 76 -0.14 24.98 4.07
CA THR A 76 -0.49 26.24 3.40
C THR A 76 0.72 26.84 2.69
N SER A 77 1.88 26.88 3.34
CA SER A 77 3.14 27.35 2.73
C SER A 77 3.68 26.40 1.66
N HIS A 78 3.52 25.08 1.83
CA HIS A 78 3.91 24.10 0.81
C HIS A 78 3.02 24.20 -0.44
N ILE A 79 1.71 24.37 -0.28
CA ILE A 79 0.76 24.62 -1.37
C ILE A 79 1.06 25.96 -2.05
N GLU A 80 1.44 27.00 -1.30
CA GLU A 80 1.81 28.30 -1.87
C GLU A 80 3.11 28.21 -2.69
N ALA A 81 4.11 27.45 -2.23
CA ALA A 81 5.31 27.12 -3.00
C ALA A 81 4.99 26.28 -4.26
N LEU A 82 4.06 25.33 -4.17
CA LEU A 82 3.59 24.54 -5.32
C LEU A 82 2.75 25.36 -6.32
N LYS A 83 2.09 26.43 -5.87
CA LYS A 83 1.30 27.35 -6.71
C LYS A 83 2.16 28.28 -7.58
N ILE A 84 3.47 28.44 -7.30
CA ILE A 84 4.34 29.38 -8.03
C ILE A 84 4.57 28.96 -9.49
N TYR A 85 4.18 27.75 -9.92
CA TYR A 85 4.45 27.29 -11.29
C TYR A 85 3.31 27.43 -12.33
N ILE A 86 2.14 28.01 -12.04
CA ILE A 86 1.08 28.08 -13.07
C ILE A 86 0.34 29.42 -13.04
N GLU A 87 0.95 30.45 -13.62
CA GLU A 87 0.18 31.36 -14.46
C GLU A 87 0.00 30.70 -15.82
N ASN A 88 -1.25 30.62 -16.29
CA ASN A 88 -1.73 30.01 -17.55
C ASN A 88 -2.10 28.52 -17.51
N SER A 89 -3.31 28.19 -17.00
CA SER A 89 -4.35 27.43 -17.75
C SER A 89 -5.49 26.89 -16.85
N ILE A 90 -6.63 27.57 -16.95
CA ILE A 90 -8.02 27.08 -17.07
C ILE A 90 -8.40 25.77 -16.30
N LEU A 91 -9.09 25.99 -15.16
CA LEU A 91 -10.31 25.33 -14.65
C LEU A 91 -10.44 23.81 -14.44
N ALA A 92 -9.42 22.97 -14.65
CA ALA A 92 -9.45 21.56 -14.19
C ALA A 92 -8.43 21.20 -13.09
N ARG A 93 -7.42 22.06 -12.85
CA ARG A 93 -6.23 21.74 -12.04
C ARG A 93 -6.32 22.01 -10.53
N LYS A 94 -7.48 22.45 -10.01
CA LYS A 94 -7.58 22.80 -8.56
C LYS A 94 -7.48 21.60 -7.60
N ARG A 95 -7.76 20.37 -8.04
CA ARG A 95 -7.52 19.16 -7.23
C ARG A 95 -6.12 18.56 -7.41
N GLN A 96 -5.48 18.77 -8.55
CA GLN A 96 -4.12 18.28 -8.82
C GLN A 96 -3.05 19.11 -8.11
N GLN A 97 -3.29 20.41 -7.87
CA GLN A 97 -2.36 21.29 -7.16
C GLN A 97 -2.21 21.00 -5.65
N GLN A 98 -2.91 19.98 -5.13
CA GLN A 98 -2.80 19.53 -3.73
C GLN A 98 -2.26 18.10 -3.63
N GLN A 99 -1.61 17.58 -4.67
CA GLN A 99 -1.08 16.22 -4.71
C GLN A 99 0.42 16.23 -4.91
N LEU A 100 1.10 15.20 -4.40
CA LEU A 100 2.52 14.99 -4.69
C LEU A 100 2.68 14.57 -6.15
N GLU A 101 3.78 14.97 -6.78
CA GLU A 101 4.17 14.40 -8.06
C GLU A 101 4.69 12.97 -7.86
N CYS A 102 4.44 12.11 -8.85
CA CYS A 102 5.03 10.77 -8.88
C CYS A 102 6.54 10.90 -9.16
N ASP A 103 7.35 10.10 -8.49
CA ASP A 103 8.78 9.95 -8.74
C ASP A 103 9.07 8.67 -9.55
N ASP A 104 10.34 8.41 -9.80
CA ASP A 104 10.79 7.22 -10.54
C ASP A 104 10.33 5.92 -9.86
N GLU A 105 10.30 5.87 -8.53
CA GLU A 105 9.79 4.71 -7.78
C GLU A 105 8.30 4.48 -8.06
N CYS A 106 7.49 5.55 -8.13
CA CYS A 106 6.09 5.45 -8.53
C CYS A 106 5.92 4.89 -9.93
N HIS A 107 6.75 5.32 -10.88
CA HIS A 107 6.72 4.80 -12.25
C HIS A 107 7.03 3.31 -12.29
N VAL A 108 8.04 2.86 -11.54
CA VAL A 108 8.38 1.43 -11.41
C VAL A 108 7.22 0.65 -10.78
N ILE A 109 6.61 1.15 -9.70
CA ILE A 109 5.45 0.51 -9.06
C ILE A 109 4.28 0.40 -10.03
N GLN A 110 3.98 1.46 -10.79
CA GLN A 110 2.88 1.45 -11.76
C GLN A 110 3.17 0.48 -12.92
N GLN A 111 4.40 0.43 -13.41
CA GLN A 111 4.80 -0.52 -14.44
C GLN A 111 4.65 -1.96 -13.94
N ASN A 112 5.09 -2.24 -12.71
CA ASN A 112 4.96 -3.55 -12.08
C ASN A 112 3.50 -3.96 -11.82
N LYS A 113 2.64 -3.01 -11.42
CA LYS A 113 1.19 -3.21 -11.32
C LYS A 113 0.57 -3.57 -12.67
N ASN A 114 0.95 -2.85 -13.73
CA ASN A 114 0.45 -3.15 -15.07
C ASN A 114 0.91 -4.53 -15.55
N LEU A 115 2.16 -4.90 -15.29
CA LEU A 115 2.69 -6.22 -15.64
C LEU A 115 1.96 -7.32 -14.88
N THR A 116 1.84 -7.22 -13.56
CA THR A 116 1.10 -8.23 -12.76
C THR A 116 -0.36 -8.36 -13.17
N GLN A 117 -1.04 -7.25 -13.47
CA GLN A 117 -2.40 -7.27 -14.00
C GLN A 117 -2.48 -7.96 -15.36
N ALA A 118 -1.55 -7.66 -16.28
CA ALA A 118 -1.49 -8.33 -17.58
C ALA A 118 -1.28 -9.84 -17.45
N PHE A 119 -0.51 -10.27 -16.45
CA PHE A 119 -0.26 -11.67 -16.15
C PHE A 119 -1.28 -12.29 -15.16
N SER A 120 -2.33 -11.57 -14.72
CA SER A 120 -3.27 -12.10 -13.70
C SER A 120 -2.57 -12.69 -12.46
N ILE A 121 -1.43 -12.13 -12.08
CA ILE A 121 -0.59 -12.56 -10.96
C ILE A 121 -1.09 -11.85 -9.70
N ASN A 122 -1.72 -12.62 -8.79
CA ASN A 122 -2.25 -12.12 -7.53
C ASN A 122 -1.23 -12.24 -6.38
N LEU A 123 -0.37 -11.23 -6.24
CA LEU A 123 0.71 -11.24 -5.23
C LEU A 123 0.22 -11.41 -3.77
N ASP A 124 -1.05 -11.10 -3.46
CA ASP A 124 -1.60 -11.28 -2.10
C ASP A 124 -1.75 -12.77 -1.69
N GLU A 125 -1.80 -13.69 -2.64
CA GLU A 125 -1.91 -15.14 -2.40
C GLU A 125 -0.59 -15.77 -1.93
N LEU A 126 0.53 -15.04 -1.98
CA LEU A 126 1.85 -15.53 -1.57
C LEU A 126 2.04 -15.66 -0.05
N ARG A 127 1.01 -15.33 0.75
CA ARG A 127 1.10 -15.26 2.22
C ARG A 127 1.09 -16.60 2.94
N GLN A 128 0.74 -17.71 2.29
CA GLN A 128 0.74 -19.04 2.91
C GLN A 128 1.51 -20.05 2.05
N LEU A 129 2.73 -20.36 2.47
CA LEU A 129 3.56 -21.39 1.83
C LEU A 129 3.10 -22.79 2.28
N PRO A 130 2.93 -23.74 1.35
CA PRO A 130 2.70 -25.12 1.72
C PRO A 130 3.89 -25.68 2.51
N THR A 131 3.61 -26.51 3.53
CA THR A 131 4.65 -27.12 4.38
C THR A 131 4.92 -28.59 4.06
N VAL A 132 4.09 -29.20 3.21
CA VAL A 132 4.17 -30.63 2.87
C VAL A 132 4.16 -30.82 1.36
N TYR A 133 5.15 -31.54 0.84
CA TYR A 133 5.19 -31.93 -0.56
C TYR A 133 4.09 -32.92 -0.92
N THR A 134 3.44 -32.69 -2.06
CA THR A 134 2.43 -33.60 -2.60
C THR A 134 3.01 -34.98 -2.94
N ASP A 135 2.16 -36.00 -2.98
CA ASP A 135 2.57 -37.34 -3.43
C ASP A 135 3.16 -37.30 -4.85
N PHE A 136 2.58 -36.47 -5.73
CA PHE A 136 3.10 -36.26 -7.09
C PHE A 136 4.55 -35.78 -7.08
N LEU A 137 4.88 -34.74 -6.31
CA LEU A 137 6.25 -34.22 -6.23
C LEU A 137 7.22 -35.27 -5.67
N ARG A 138 6.82 -35.98 -4.60
CA ARG A 138 7.65 -37.02 -3.99
C ARG A 138 7.92 -38.17 -4.95
N ASP A 139 6.91 -38.62 -5.69
CA ASP A 139 7.07 -39.73 -6.62
C ASP A 139 7.80 -39.34 -7.90
N TYR A 140 7.64 -38.09 -8.36
CA TYR A 140 8.42 -37.57 -9.47
C TYR A 140 9.90 -37.40 -9.10
N ALA A 141 10.18 -36.92 -7.88
CA ALA A 141 11.54 -36.71 -7.37
C ALA A 141 12.35 -38.01 -7.31
N LYS A 142 11.72 -39.11 -6.88
CA LYS A 142 12.36 -40.43 -6.87
C LYS A 142 12.84 -40.89 -8.25
N LYS A 143 12.20 -40.41 -9.32
CA LYS A 143 12.48 -40.82 -10.71
C LYS A 143 13.37 -39.83 -11.45
N ASN A 144 13.30 -38.54 -11.11
CA ASN A 144 13.90 -37.45 -11.89
C ASN A 144 14.61 -36.42 -10.99
N LEU A 145 15.52 -36.89 -10.13
CA LEU A 145 16.17 -36.05 -9.12
C LEU A 145 16.99 -34.90 -9.72
N GLU A 146 17.79 -35.16 -10.76
CA GLU A 146 18.64 -34.14 -11.42
C GLU A 146 17.82 -33.00 -12.03
N PHE A 147 16.65 -33.32 -12.58
CA PHE A 147 15.72 -32.32 -13.12
C PHE A 147 15.19 -31.43 -12.01
N ILE A 148 14.70 -32.01 -10.92
CA ILE A 148 14.19 -31.23 -9.77
C ILE A 148 15.28 -30.32 -9.21
N GLN A 149 16.49 -30.83 -8.99
CA GLN A 149 17.61 -30.01 -8.50
C GLN A 149 17.92 -28.82 -9.42
N THR A 150 17.76 -29.01 -10.74
CA THR A 150 17.94 -27.92 -11.70
C THR A 150 16.85 -26.85 -11.57
N ILE A 151 15.59 -27.28 -11.43
CA ILE A 151 14.47 -26.36 -11.19
C ILE A 151 14.63 -25.63 -9.86
N GLU A 152 14.92 -26.35 -8.76
CA GLU A 152 15.12 -25.76 -7.43
C GLU A 152 16.25 -24.71 -7.44
N ARG A 153 17.36 -25.00 -8.12
CA ARG A 153 18.45 -24.02 -8.30
C ARG A 153 17.99 -22.77 -9.02
N GLN A 154 17.20 -22.91 -10.09
CA GLN A 154 16.68 -21.77 -10.86
C GLN A 154 15.67 -20.94 -10.05
N LEU A 155 14.77 -21.60 -9.29
CA LEU A 155 13.82 -20.91 -8.41
C LEU A 155 14.53 -20.19 -7.26
N THR A 156 15.52 -20.83 -6.64
CA THR A 156 16.33 -20.25 -5.56
C THR A 156 17.10 -19.03 -6.06
N GLN A 157 17.76 -19.15 -7.21
CA GLN A 157 18.48 -18.04 -7.83
C GLN A 157 17.56 -16.86 -8.12
N LEU A 158 16.36 -17.10 -8.66
CA LEU A 158 15.37 -16.05 -8.92
C LEU A 158 14.99 -15.30 -7.63
N VAL A 159 14.77 -16.02 -6.52
CA VAL A 159 14.45 -15.42 -5.22
C VAL A 159 15.61 -14.58 -4.71
N GLU A 160 16.82 -15.11 -4.73
CA GLU A 160 18.04 -14.43 -4.28
C GLU A 160 18.30 -13.14 -5.07
N GLU A 161 18.20 -13.20 -6.40
CA GLU A 161 18.35 -12.04 -7.28
C GLU A 161 17.29 -10.97 -7.00
N THR A 162 16.04 -11.39 -6.81
CA THR A 162 14.92 -10.47 -6.51
C THR A 162 15.15 -9.75 -5.18
N GLN A 163 15.64 -10.47 -4.17
CA GLN A 163 15.99 -9.91 -2.86
C GLN A 163 17.21 -8.99 -2.92
N ALA A 164 18.25 -9.37 -3.66
CA ALA A 164 19.50 -8.61 -3.77
C ALA A 164 19.29 -7.25 -4.46
N VAL A 165 18.54 -7.25 -5.57
CA VAL A 165 18.28 -6.02 -6.34
C VAL A 165 17.17 -5.19 -5.69
N ARG A 166 16.48 -5.72 -4.66
CA ARG A 166 15.28 -5.13 -4.04
C ARG A 166 14.21 -4.73 -5.08
N ARG A 167 14.15 -5.49 -6.19
CA ARG A 167 13.13 -5.28 -7.22
C ARG A 167 11.82 -5.79 -6.69
N LEU A 168 10.79 -4.94 -6.77
CA LEU A 168 9.45 -5.32 -6.37
C LEU A 168 8.98 -6.60 -7.07
N ILE A 169 9.35 -6.82 -8.34
CA ILE A 169 8.93 -7.97 -9.14
C ILE A 169 10.04 -8.39 -10.12
N GLN A 170 10.24 -9.69 -10.28
CA GLN A 170 11.14 -10.29 -11.29
C GLN A 170 10.53 -11.53 -11.93
N PHE A 171 10.81 -11.75 -13.21
CA PHE A 171 10.26 -12.86 -14.00
C PHE A 171 11.37 -13.79 -14.49
N TYR A 172 11.06 -15.09 -14.53
CA TYR A 172 11.87 -16.12 -15.16
C TYR A 172 11.01 -16.97 -16.10
N SER A 173 11.39 -17.08 -17.36
CA SER A 173 10.69 -17.93 -18.33
C SER A 173 11.44 -19.22 -18.54
N PHE A 174 10.78 -20.34 -18.27
CA PHE A 174 11.26 -21.66 -18.66
C PHE A 174 11.13 -21.85 -20.18
N THR A 175 11.90 -22.80 -20.74
CA THR A 175 11.69 -23.28 -22.10
C THR A 175 10.35 -24.02 -22.22
N PRO A 176 9.76 -24.19 -23.42
CA PRO A 176 8.59 -25.04 -23.58
C PRO A 176 8.84 -26.46 -23.08
N MET A 177 7.89 -27.02 -22.32
CA MET A 177 8.03 -28.31 -21.61
C MET A 177 6.76 -29.14 -21.72
N LYS A 178 6.86 -30.42 -21.37
CA LYS A 178 5.69 -31.29 -21.29
C LYS A 178 4.77 -30.84 -20.15
N PHE A 179 3.48 -31.16 -20.27
CA PHE A 179 2.47 -30.80 -19.27
C PHE A 179 2.86 -31.19 -17.83
N HIS A 180 3.46 -32.36 -17.62
CA HIS A 180 3.84 -32.82 -16.28
C HIS A 180 5.03 -32.05 -15.69
N GLU A 181 5.99 -31.63 -16.52
CA GLU A 181 7.13 -30.79 -16.11
C GLU A 181 6.62 -29.40 -15.74
N CYS A 182 5.71 -28.86 -16.57
CA CYS A 182 5.00 -27.62 -16.29
C CYS A 182 4.26 -27.69 -14.94
N TYR A 183 3.49 -28.75 -14.70
CA TYR A 183 2.76 -28.94 -13.45
C TYR A 183 3.70 -29.06 -12.23
N LEU A 184 4.84 -29.73 -12.39
CA LEU A 184 5.86 -29.84 -11.35
C LEU A 184 6.45 -28.48 -10.97
N ILE A 185 6.78 -27.64 -11.95
CA ILE A 185 7.31 -26.29 -11.69
C ILE A 185 6.28 -25.44 -10.96
N HIS A 186 5.01 -25.50 -11.38
CA HIS A 186 3.92 -24.81 -10.68
C HIS A 186 3.85 -25.20 -9.21
N GLN A 187 3.90 -26.50 -8.90
CA GLN A 187 3.88 -26.94 -7.52
C GLN A 187 5.14 -26.54 -6.76
N LEU A 188 6.34 -26.72 -7.31
CA LEU A 188 7.58 -26.34 -6.62
C LEU A 188 7.62 -24.84 -6.32
N ALA A 189 7.26 -24.00 -7.28
CA ALA A 189 7.22 -22.54 -7.13
C ALA A 189 6.40 -22.08 -5.92
N SER A 190 5.30 -22.79 -5.60
CA SER A 190 4.47 -22.47 -4.43
C SER A 190 5.22 -22.56 -3.08
N PHE A 191 6.22 -23.44 -2.96
CA PHE A 191 7.05 -23.56 -1.74
C PHE A 191 8.05 -22.43 -1.59
N TYR A 192 8.39 -21.75 -2.69
CA TYR A 192 9.30 -20.60 -2.71
C TYR A 192 8.56 -19.26 -2.61
N GLY A 193 7.23 -19.28 -2.48
CA GLY A 193 6.43 -18.05 -2.52
C GLY A 193 6.46 -17.38 -3.90
N LEU A 194 6.53 -18.18 -4.95
CA LEU A 194 6.58 -17.72 -6.32
C LEU A 194 5.25 -18.00 -7.01
N GLN A 195 4.80 -17.06 -7.83
CA GLN A 195 3.63 -17.28 -8.69
C GLN A 195 4.07 -17.78 -10.06
N THR A 196 3.22 -18.56 -10.71
CA THR A 196 3.52 -19.06 -12.05
C THR A 196 2.35 -18.83 -12.97
N GLN A 197 2.65 -18.57 -14.23
CA GLN A 197 1.64 -18.53 -15.28
C GLN A 197 2.11 -19.32 -16.50
N ALA A 198 1.18 -20.08 -17.08
CA ALA A 198 1.37 -20.65 -18.39
C ALA A 198 1.14 -19.58 -19.46
N MET A 199 2.12 -19.40 -20.33
CA MET A 199 2.06 -18.52 -21.48
C MET A 199 2.11 -19.32 -22.77
N ASP A 200 1.49 -18.78 -23.81
CA ASP A 200 1.42 -19.32 -25.17
C ASP A 200 0.54 -20.60 -25.32
N PRO A 201 -0.08 -20.81 -26.49
CA PRO A 201 -0.81 -22.05 -26.78
C PRO A 201 0.14 -23.21 -27.06
N GLU A 202 -0.35 -24.44 -26.91
CA GLU A 202 0.40 -25.63 -27.32
C GLU A 202 0.73 -25.60 -28.82
N PRO A 203 1.92 -26.08 -29.25
CA PRO A 203 2.92 -26.84 -28.47
C PRO A 203 3.98 -25.96 -27.76
N ASN A 204 3.96 -24.64 -27.95
CA ASN A 204 5.00 -23.74 -27.45
C ASN A 204 4.71 -23.21 -26.03
N ARG A 205 3.77 -23.83 -25.34
CA ARG A 205 3.37 -23.45 -23.99
C ARG A 205 4.57 -23.49 -23.07
N LYS A 206 4.84 -22.37 -22.41
CA LYS A 206 5.93 -22.21 -21.45
C LYS A 206 5.40 -21.74 -20.10
N ILE A 207 6.17 -21.98 -19.05
CA ILE A 207 5.86 -21.45 -17.72
C ILE A 207 6.75 -20.23 -17.45
N VAL A 208 6.10 -19.15 -17.04
CA VAL A 208 6.74 -17.96 -16.49
C VAL A 208 6.53 -17.98 -14.99
N VAL A 209 7.61 -17.79 -14.24
CA VAL A 209 7.62 -17.69 -12.78
C VAL A 209 7.90 -16.26 -12.39
N CYS A 210 7.21 -15.78 -11.36
CA CYS A 210 7.24 -14.43 -10.86
C CYS A 210 7.64 -14.44 -9.38
N ALA A 211 8.70 -13.71 -9.05
CA ALA A 211 9.15 -13.43 -7.70
C ALA A 211 8.84 -11.98 -7.34
N SER A 212 8.63 -11.71 -6.05
CA SER A 212 8.37 -10.37 -5.55
C SER A 212 9.12 -10.07 -4.25
N TYR A 213 9.53 -8.82 -4.06
CA TYR A 213 10.22 -8.34 -2.87
C TYR A 213 9.33 -7.43 -2.02
N GLY A 214 9.32 -7.65 -0.70
CA GLY A 214 8.77 -6.69 0.27
C GLY A 214 7.25 -6.67 0.43
N ILE A 215 6.58 -7.83 0.27
CA ILE A 215 5.16 -8.00 0.61
C ILE A 215 4.98 -8.18 2.11
#